data_AF-A0A848Y4S8-F1
#
_entry.id   AF-A0A848Y4S8-F1
#
_cell.length_a   1.000
_cell.length_b   1.000
_cell.length_c   1.000
_cell.angle_alpha   90.00
_cell.angle_beta   90.00
_cell.angle_gamma   90.00
#
_symmetry.space_group_name_H-M   'P 1'
#
loop_
_entity.id
_entity.type
_entity.pdbx_description
1 polymer ?
#
loop_
_entity_poly.entity_id
_entity_poly.type
_entity_poly.pdbx_seq_one_letter_code
_entity_poly.pdbx_strand_id
1 'polypeptide(L)'
;MTDQQNLPEKNIVGVYLAAMMVLELVEIYTGLETLASFIRLLVLGLPLLALPILKVREYYLLVVSLILGALVWRAPGDGWQTLLTGLDRSAYLASFMMLMALLREGAITSPAVKTVGTYLTLQPPKRRFLALFSGSHFFSVLINLGSVSLLTPFIQRGVRGEAPL
;
A
#
# COMPACT_ATOMS: atom_id res chain seq x y z
N MET A 1 6.67 -25.82 -21.32
CA MET A 1 5.45 -26.31 -20.65
C MET A 1 5.90 -26.94 -19.35
N THR A 2 6.22 -26.11 -18.36
CA THR A 2 6.68 -26.55 -17.04
C THR A 2 6.42 -25.40 -16.06
N ASP A 3 5.83 -25.73 -14.92
CA ASP A 3 5.58 -24.89 -13.74
C ASP A 3 4.40 -23.90 -13.74
N GLN A 4 3.19 -24.46 -13.88
CA GLN A 4 1.94 -23.85 -13.38
C GLN A 4 1.66 -24.19 -11.88
N GLN A 5 2.66 -24.61 -11.11
CA GLN A 5 2.46 -25.29 -9.82
C GLN A 5 2.51 -24.39 -8.56
N ASN A 6 2.54 -23.06 -8.68
CA ASN A 6 2.67 -22.13 -7.53
C ASN A 6 1.47 -21.18 -7.33
N LEU A 7 0.24 -21.68 -7.48
CA LEU A 7 -0.98 -20.84 -7.54
C LEU A 7 -1.88 -20.72 -6.27
N PRO A 8 -1.70 -21.43 -5.13
CA PRO A 8 -2.56 -21.20 -3.96
C PRO A 8 -2.04 -20.11 -2.99
N GLU A 9 -0.74 -20.02 -2.71
CA GLU A 9 -0.19 -19.10 -1.69
C GLU A 9 -0.35 -17.62 -2.08
N LYS A 10 -0.22 -17.32 -3.37
CA LYS A 10 -0.29 -15.95 -3.89
C LYS A 10 -1.69 -15.33 -3.77
N ASN A 11 -2.74 -16.16 -3.79
CA ASN A 11 -4.11 -15.70 -3.64
C ASN A 11 -4.46 -15.43 -2.17
N ILE A 12 -3.88 -16.19 -1.24
CA ILE A 12 -4.16 -16.05 0.19
C ILE A 12 -3.70 -14.68 0.70
N VAL A 13 -2.49 -14.25 0.36
CA VAL A 13 -1.99 -12.92 0.74
C VAL A 13 -2.86 -11.80 0.17
N GLY A 14 -3.31 -11.94 -1.09
CA GLY A 14 -4.20 -10.96 -1.71
C GLY A 14 -5.57 -10.87 -1.01
N VAL A 15 -6.18 -12.01 -0.69
CA VAL A 15 -7.43 -12.08 0.09
C VAL A 15 -7.24 -11.47 1.47
N TYR A 16 -6.10 -11.73 2.11
CA TYR A 16 -5.77 -11.19 3.42
C TYR A 16 -5.66 -9.66 3.41
N LEU A 17 -4.95 -9.10 2.42
CA LEU A 17 -4.83 -7.65 2.24
C LEU A 17 -6.18 -7.00 1.93
N ALA A 18 -7.03 -7.65 1.13
CA ALA A 18 -8.39 -7.17 0.86
C ALA A 18 -9.26 -7.20 2.13
N ALA A 19 -9.16 -8.25 2.93
CA ALA A 19 -9.86 -8.35 4.22
C ALA A 19 -9.38 -7.27 5.19
N MET A 20 -8.06 -7.04 5.31
CA MET A 20 -7.51 -5.94 6.10
C MET A 20 -8.10 -4.60 5.68
N MET A 21 -8.08 -4.32 4.36
CA MET A 21 -8.57 -3.06 3.81
C MET A 21 -10.04 -2.82 4.13
N VAL A 22 -10.89 -3.85 4.00
CA VAL A 22 -12.32 -3.73 4.31
C VAL A 22 -12.54 -3.53 5.81
N LEU A 23 -11.86 -4.31 6.66
CA LEU A 23 -12.00 -4.21 8.11
C LEU A 23 -11.54 -2.84 8.64
N GLU A 24 -10.41 -2.35 8.14
CA GLU A 24 -9.90 -1.00 8.46
C GLU A 24 -10.93 0.08 8.10
N LEU A 25 -11.56 -0.04 6.93
CA LEU A 25 -12.56 0.93 6.47
C LEU A 25 -13.81 0.91 7.36
N VAL A 26 -14.21 -0.27 7.84
CA VAL A 26 -15.31 -0.44 8.81
C VAL A 26 -14.91 0.14 10.17
N GLU A 27 -13.68 -0.06 10.64
CA GLU A 27 -13.20 0.53 11.89
C GLU A 27 -13.25 2.05 11.82
N ILE A 28 -12.70 2.65 10.75
CA ILE A 28 -12.70 4.11 10.55
C ILE A 28 -14.13 4.67 10.57
N TYR A 29 -15.10 3.94 10.01
CA TYR A 29 -16.50 4.38 9.98
C TYR A 29 -17.23 4.21 11.31
N THR A 30 -16.97 3.11 12.03
CA THR A 30 -17.74 2.73 13.23
C THR A 30 -17.09 3.19 14.53
N GLY A 31 -15.77 3.38 14.56
CA GLY A 31 -15.01 3.72 15.76
C GLY A 31 -14.99 2.63 16.84
N LEU A 32 -15.29 1.37 16.49
CA LEU A 32 -15.36 0.28 17.45
C LEU A 32 -13.97 -0.22 17.85
N GLU A 33 -13.60 -0.05 19.12
CA GLU A 33 -12.31 -0.48 19.67
C GLU A 33 -12.07 -1.99 19.57
N THR A 34 -13.13 -2.80 19.58
CA THR A 34 -13.04 -4.25 19.38
C THR A 34 -12.54 -4.62 17.99
N LEU A 35 -12.85 -3.80 16.99
CA LEU A 35 -12.41 -4.01 15.61
C LEU A 35 -10.93 -3.70 15.45
N ALA A 36 -10.46 -2.62 16.08
CA ALA A 36 -9.03 -2.25 16.13
C ALA A 36 -8.17 -3.41 16.66
N SER A 37 -8.63 -4.06 17.74
CA SER A 37 -7.92 -5.22 18.31
C SER A 37 -7.82 -6.39 17.34
N PHE A 38 -8.88 -6.65 16.57
CA PHE A 38 -8.88 -7.70 15.54
C PHE A 38 -7.95 -7.37 14.37
N ILE A 39 -7.95 -6.12 13.93
CA ILE A 39 -7.07 -5.61 12.86
C ILE A 39 -5.59 -5.72 13.27
N ARG A 40 -5.24 -5.38 14.51
CA ARG A 40 -3.86 -5.52 15.03
C ARG A 40 -3.36 -6.96 14.94
N LEU A 41 -4.20 -7.94 15.31
CA LEU A 41 -3.88 -9.36 15.17
C LEU A 41 -3.68 -9.74 13.70
N LEU A 42 -4.52 -9.19 12.82
CA LEU A 42 -4.44 -9.41 11.39
C LEU A 42 -3.14 -8.83 10.81
N VAL A 43 -2.75 -7.62 11.17
CA VAL A 43 -1.48 -7.02 10.73
C VAL A 43 -0.28 -7.87 11.15
N LEU A 44 -0.27 -8.38 12.38
CA LEU A 44 0.81 -9.25 12.86
C LEU A 44 0.87 -10.61 12.14
N GLY A 45 -0.28 -11.12 11.66
CA GLY A 45 -0.34 -12.34 10.86
C GLY A 45 0.25 -12.18 9.45
N LEU A 46 0.26 -10.96 8.90
CA LEU A 46 0.71 -10.72 7.52
C LEU A 46 2.20 -11.06 7.31
N PRO A 47 3.17 -10.61 8.15
CA PRO A 47 4.56 -11.03 8.03
C PRO A 47 4.74 -12.55 8.13
N LEU A 48 3.97 -13.22 8.99
CA LEU A 48 4.05 -14.68 9.20
C LEU A 48 3.61 -15.45 7.95
N LEU A 49 2.52 -15.03 7.32
CA LEU A 49 2.04 -15.59 6.05
C LEU A 49 2.97 -15.24 4.89
N ALA A 50 3.61 -14.08 4.93
CA ALA A 50 4.50 -13.61 3.88
C ALA A 50 5.93 -14.17 3.97
N LEU A 51 6.33 -14.80 5.09
CA LEU A 51 7.67 -15.38 5.32
C LEU A 51 8.28 -16.12 4.11
N PRO A 52 7.57 -17.07 3.45
CA PRO A 52 8.15 -17.80 2.31
C PRO A 52 8.39 -16.93 1.07
N ILE A 53 7.77 -15.75 1.00
CA ILE A 53 7.79 -14.85 -0.18
C ILE A 53 8.68 -13.63 0.08
N LEU A 54 9.16 -13.41 1.32
CA LEU A 54 9.96 -12.24 1.67
C LEU A 54 11.28 -12.22 0.91
N LYS A 55 11.61 -11.05 0.34
CA LYS A 55 12.96 -10.81 -0.18
C LYS A 55 13.82 -10.22 0.93
N VAL A 56 15.12 -10.09 0.64
CA VAL A 56 16.13 -9.55 1.56
C VAL A 56 15.73 -8.18 2.11
N ARG A 57 15.09 -7.32 1.29
CA ARG A 57 14.64 -5.99 1.70
C ARG A 57 13.58 -6.07 2.80
N GLU A 58 12.55 -6.88 2.59
CA GLU A 58 11.44 -7.06 3.53
C GLU A 58 11.94 -7.69 4.83
N TYR A 59 12.85 -8.67 4.75
CA TYR A 59 13.48 -9.26 5.93
C TYR A 59 14.27 -8.22 6.75
N TYR A 60 15.09 -7.40 6.08
CA TYR A 60 15.83 -6.31 6.74
C TYR A 60 14.89 -5.34 7.46
N LEU A 61 13.82 -4.89 6.79
CA LEU A 61 12.84 -3.97 7.38
C LEU A 61 12.12 -4.58 8.59
N LEU A 62 11.77 -5.87 8.53
CA LEU A 62 11.16 -6.58 9.67
C LEU A 62 12.12 -6.67 10.85
N VAL A 63 13.38 -7.02 10.61
CA VAL A 63 14.40 -7.09 11.67
C VAL A 63 14.61 -5.72 12.32
N VAL A 64 14.73 -4.66 11.52
CA VAL A 64 14.85 -3.29 12.03
C VAL A 64 13.60 -2.89 12.84
N SER A 65 12.40 -3.21 12.35
CA SER A 65 11.14 -2.96 13.05
C SER A 65 11.08 -3.68 14.41
N LEU A 66 11.53 -4.94 14.48
CA LEU A 66 11.60 -5.70 15.73
C LEU A 66 12.62 -5.09 16.71
N ILE A 67 13.79 -4.66 16.23
CA ILE A 67 14.80 -4.00 17.06
C ILE A 67 14.25 -2.69 17.62
N LEU A 68 13.64 -1.84 16.78
CA LEU A 68 13.02 -0.59 17.22
C LEU A 68 11.89 -0.84 18.21
N GLY A 69 11.06 -1.86 17.97
CA GLY A 69 10.01 -2.26 18.91
C GLY A 69 10.56 -2.68 20.27
N ALA A 70 11.66 -3.46 20.28
CA ALA A 70 12.33 -3.86 21.52
C ALA A 70 12.99 -2.69 22.26
N LEU A 71 13.47 -1.67 21.53
CA LEU A 71 14.00 -0.44 22.12
C LEU A 71 12.88 0.42 22.74
N VAL A 72 11.74 0.57 22.05
CA VAL A 72 10.57 1.29 22.56
C VAL A 72 10.02 0.60 23.81
N TRP A 73 10.01 -0.73 23.84
CA TRP A 73 9.60 -1.50 25.01
C TRP A 73 10.48 -1.24 26.25
N ARG A 74 11.76 -0.92 26.05
CA ARG A 74 12.72 -0.61 27.11
C ARG A 74 12.76 0.87 27.50
N ALA A 75 12.17 1.75 26.69
CA ALA A 75 12.18 3.18 26.94
C ALA A 75 11.23 3.54 28.11
N PRO A 76 11.57 4.56 28.93
CA PRO A 76 10.66 5.05 29.96
C PRO A 76 9.42 5.68 29.31
N GLY A 77 8.25 5.07 29.54
CA GLY A 77 6.95 5.50 29.00
C GLY A 77 6.00 4.33 28.80
N ASP A 78 4.82 4.58 28.22
CA ASP A 78 3.89 3.53 27.81
C ASP A 78 4.31 2.93 26.45
N GLY A 79 5.37 2.12 26.51
CA GLY A 79 5.92 1.43 25.34
C GLY A 79 4.88 0.51 24.68
N TRP A 80 3.97 -0.07 25.47
CA TRP A 80 2.91 -0.93 24.96
C TRP A 80 1.91 -0.15 24.11
N GLN A 81 1.39 0.97 24.61
CA GLN A 81 0.48 1.82 23.85
C GLN A 81 1.13 2.37 22.57
N THR A 82 2.43 2.65 22.63
CA THR A 82 3.21 3.09 21.46
C THR A 82 3.30 2.00 20.40
N LEU A 83 3.54 0.74 20.78
CA LEU A 83 3.55 -0.39 19.86
C LEU A 83 2.19 -0.62 19.20
N LEU A 84 1.11 -0.57 19.98
CA LEU A 84 -0.26 -0.69 19.46
C LEU A 84 -0.59 0.41 18.46
N THR A 85 -0.25 1.66 18.78
CA THR A 85 -0.43 2.80 17.87
C THR A 85 0.40 2.63 16.60
N GLY A 86 1.60 2.04 16.70
CA GLY A 86 2.44 1.70 15.55
C GLY A 86 1.77 0.66 14.64
N LEU A 87 1.17 -0.38 15.22
CA LEU A 87 0.42 -1.39 14.49
C LEU A 87 -0.79 -0.77 13.76
N ASP A 88 -1.58 0.06 14.45
CA ASP A 88 -2.74 0.75 13.85
C ASP A 88 -2.32 1.61 12.65
N ARG A 89 -1.25 2.41 12.81
CA ARG A 89 -0.72 3.21 11.70
C ARG A 89 -0.23 2.38 10.52
N SER A 90 0.35 1.21 10.80
CA SER A 90 0.80 0.30 9.75
C SER A 90 -0.36 -0.36 9.01
N ALA A 91 -1.42 -0.75 9.74
CA ALA A 91 -2.67 -1.29 9.21
C ALA A 91 -3.31 -0.26 8.26
N TYR A 92 -3.49 0.94 8.77
CA TYR A 92 -4.03 2.09 8.04
C TYR A 92 -3.24 2.36 6.76
N LEU A 93 -1.91 2.44 6.84
CA LEU A 93 -1.07 2.72 5.68
C LEU A 93 -1.17 1.61 4.62
N ALA A 94 -1.14 0.34 5.04
CA ALA A 94 -1.27 -0.79 4.11
C ALA A 94 -2.64 -0.79 3.41
N SER A 95 -3.72 -0.62 4.18
CA SER A 95 -5.09 -0.54 3.68
C SER A 95 -5.29 0.66 2.76
N PHE A 96 -4.75 1.83 3.11
CA PHE A 96 -4.77 3.02 2.29
C PHE A 96 -4.07 2.82 0.95
N MET A 97 -2.87 2.24 0.95
CA MET A 97 -2.13 1.95 -0.28
C MET A 97 -2.89 0.97 -1.18
N MET A 98 -3.51 -0.05 -0.58
CA MET A 98 -4.32 -1.03 -1.32
C MET A 98 -5.57 -0.38 -1.92
N LEU A 99 -6.25 0.48 -1.17
CA LEU A 99 -7.40 1.23 -1.65
C LEU A 99 -7.00 2.16 -2.81
N MET A 100 -5.85 2.83 -2.70
CA MET A 100 -5.33 3.68 -3.78
C MET A 100 -4.98 2.89 -5.03
N ALA A 101 -4.38 1.70 -4.89
CA ALA A 101 -4.14 0.81 -6.01
C ALA A 101 -5.47 0.38 -6.67
N LEU A 102 -6.49 0.04 -5.88
CA LEU A 102 -7.80 -0.33 -6.37
C LEU A 102 -8.51 0.82 -7.10
N LEU A 103 -8.49 2.03 -6.53
CA LEU A 103 -9.05 3.23 -7.16
C LEU A 103 -8.35 3.56 -8.47
N ARG A 104 -7.02 3.46 -8.50
CA ARG A 104 -6.21 3.67 -9.70
C ARG A 104 -6.59 2.68 -10.80
N GLU A 105 -6.73 1.41 -10.46
CA GLU A 105 -7.09 0.37 -11.41
C GLU A 105 -8.50 0.60 -11.98
N GLY A 106 -9.47 0.94 -11.11
CA GLY A 106 -10.82 1.32 -11.53
C GLY A 106 -10.84 2.57 -12.43
N ALA A 107 -10.00 3.57 -12.15
CA ALA A 107 -9.91 4.78 -12.97
C ALA A 107 -9.30 4.51 -14.35
N ILE A 108 -8.24 3.70 -14.44
CA ILE A 108 -7.56 3.38 -15.70
C ILE A 108 -8.45 2.53 -16.63
N THR A 109 -9.27 1.65 -16.05
CA THR A 109 -10.17 0.78 -16.81
C THR A 109 -11.50 1.44 -17.18
N SER A 110 -11.83 2.60 -16.58
CA SER A 110 -13.12 3.27 -16.77
C SER A 110 -13.25 3.99 -18.13
N PRO A 111 -14.29 3.66 -18.93
CA PRO A 111 -14.59 4.39 -20.17
C PRO A 111 -14.94 5.86 -19.93
N ALA A 112 -15.58 6.19 -18.81
CA ALA A 112 -15.95 7.57 -18.47
C ALA A 112 -14.71 8.45 -18.24
N VAL A 113 -13.70 7.92 -17.54
CA VAL A 113 -12.42 8.60 -17.33
C VAL A 113 -11.72 8.86 -18.66
N LYS A 114 -11.78 7.88 -19.58
CA LYS A 114 -11.25 8.04 -20.95
C LYS A 114 -11.95 9.17 -21.71
N THR A 115 -13.29 9.22 -21.69
CA THR A 115 -14.07 10.27 -22.34
C THR A 115 -13.78 11.66 -21.77
N VAL A 116 -13.68 11.78 -20.43
CA VAL A 116 -13.31 13.04 -19.77
C VAL A 116 -11.90 13.47 -20.17
N GLY A 117 -10.95 12.53 -20.23
CA GLY A 117 -9.59 12.78 -20.71
C GLY A 117 -9.57 13.32 -22.15
N THR A 118 -10.34 12.72 -23.06
CA THR A 118 -10.48 13.21 -24.44
C THR A 118 -11.15 14.59 -24.50
N TYR A 119 -12.16 14.85 -23.67
CA TYR A 119 -12.79 16.16 -23.61
C TYR A 119 -11.84 17.26 -23.11
N LEU A 120 -11.01 16.95 -22.12
CA LEU A 120 -10.00 17.86 -21.56
C LEU A 120 -8.93 18.27 -22.58
N THR A 121 -8.47 17.36 -23.43
CA THR A 121 -7.46 17.68 -24.45
C THR A 121 -7.97 18.62 -25.53
N LEU A 122 -9.29 18.60 -25.77
CA LEU A 122 -10.00 19.45 -26.73
C LEU A 122 -10.36 20.84 -26.19
N GLN A 123 -10.21 21.10 -24.88
CA GLN A 123 -10.52 22.41 -24.30
C GLN A 123 -9.47 23.49 -24.60
N PRO A 124 -9.88 24.79 -24.66
CA PRO A 124 -8.96 25.89 -24.91
C PRO A 124 -7.84 25.96 -23.86
N PRO A 125 -6.63 26.43 -24.23
CA PRO A 125 -5.40 26.26 -23.46
C PRO A 125 -5.52 26.67 -21.98
N LYS A 126 -6.16 27.81 -21.71
CA LYS A 126 -6.30 28.37 -20.36
C LYS A 126 -7.07 27.43 -19.40
N ARG A 127 -8.11 26.73 -19.87
CA ARG A 127 -8.92 25.81 -19.05
C ARG A 127 -8.28 24.44 -18.93
N ARG A 128 -7.68 23.96 -20.02
CA ARG A 128 -6.95 22.69 -20.06
C ARG A 128 -5.83 22.67 -19.02
N PHE A 129 -5.02 23.72 -18.92
CA PHE A 129 -3.91 23.76 -17.96
C PHE A 129 -4.38 23.77 -16.51
N LEU A 130 -5.46 24.48 -16.16
CA LEU A 130 -5.98 24.49 -14.80
C LEU A 130 -6.50 23.11 -14.37
N ALA A 131 -7.23 22.43 -15.25
CA ALA A 131 -7.75 21.10 -14.97
C ALA A 131 -6.65 20.04 -14.90
N LEU A 132 -5.66 20.10 -15.81
CA LEU A 132 -4.49 19.22 -15.75
C LEU A 132 -3.65 19.49 -14.50
N PHE A 133 -3.36 20.75 -14.18
CA PHE A 133 -2.55 21.10 -13.02
C PHE A 133 -3.22 20.68 -11.70
N SER A 134 -4.51 20.93 -11.54
CA SER A 134 -5.25 20.49 -10.35
C SER A 134 -5.32 18.97 -10.23
N GLY A 135 -5.67 18.27 -11.32
CA GLY A 135 -5.66 16.80 -11.34
C GLY A 135 -4.27 16.22 -11.05
N SER A 136 -3.22 16.79 -11.66
CA SER A 136 -1.83 16.42 -11.41
C SER A 136 -1.40 16.71 -9.98
N HIS A 137 -1.89 17.77 -9.32
CA HIS A 137 -1.58 18.04 -7.93
C HIS A 137 -2.13 16.96 -6.99
N PHE A 138 -3.42 16.63 -7.12
CA PHE A 138 -4.02 15.54 -6.34
C PHE A 138 -3.35 14.20 -6.65
N PHE A 139 -3.16 13.91 -7.93
CA PHE A 139 -2.49 12.69 -8.35
C PHE A 139 -1.05 12.62 -7.83
N SER A 140 -0.33 13.74 -7.77
CA SER A 140 1.02 13.83 -7.21
C SER A 140 1.05 13.51 -5.71
N VAL A 141 0.06 13.97 -4.93
CA VAL A 141 -0.05 13.60 -3.51
C VAL A 141 -0.31 12.09 -3.34
N LEU A 142 -1.22 11.53 -4.14
CA LEU A 142 -1.51 10.09 -4.14
C LEU A 142 -0.30 9.26 -4.60
N ILE A 143 0.39 9.73 -5.64
CA ILE A 143 1.62 9.16 -6.17
C ILE A 143 2.80 9.41 -5.23
N ASN A 144 2.83 10.41 -4.35
CA ASN A 144 3.95 10.60 -3.44
C ASN A 144 4.14 9.35 -2.56
N LEU A 145 3.01 8.85 -2.02
CA LEU A 145 2.95 7.61 -1.26
C LEU A 145 3.10 6.38 -2.19
N GLY A 146 2.38 6.33 -3.31
CA GLY A 146 2.47 5.21 -4.26
C GLY A 146 3.83 5.08 -4.97
N SER A 147 4.58 6.16 -5.14
CA SER A 147 5.88 6.22 -5.82
C SER A 147 6.93 5.52 -5.02
N VAL A 148 6.92 5.58 -3.69
CA VAL A 148 7.85 4.77 -2.90
C VAL A 148 7.66 3.28 -3.22
N SER A 149 6.40 2.86 -3.38
CA SER A 149 6.06 1.49 -3.78
C SER A 149 6.40 1.17 -5.24
N LEU A 150 6.32 2.15 -6.16
CA LEU A 150 6.60 1.98 -7.59
C LEU A 150 8.07 2.21 -7.98
N LEU A 151 8.82 3.01 -7.24
CA LEU A 151 10.23 3.31 -7.45
C LEU A 151 11.11 2.13 -7.04
N THR A 152 10.65 1.36 -6.05
CA THR A 152 11.29 0.13 -5.58
C THR A 152 11.63 -0.84 -6.73
N PRO A 153 10.69 -1.26 -7.61
CA PRO A 153 11.03 -2.12 -8.75
C PRO A 153 11.89 -1.42 -9.80
N PHE A 154 11.79 -0.09 -9.98
CA PHE A 154 12.65 0.63 -10.94
C PHE A 154 14.11 0.69 -10.46
N ILE A 155 14.35 0.95 -9.17
CA ILE A 155 15.68 0.86 -8.55
C ILE A 155 16.20 -0.57 -8.66
N GLN A 156 15.35 -1.58 -8.38
CA GLN A 156 15.75 -2.99 -8.52
C GLN A 156 16.15 -3.37 -9.94
N ARG A 157 15.46 -2.86 -10.97
CA ARG A 157 15.83 -3.07 -12.38
C ARG A 157 17.11 -2.33 -12.76
N GLY A 158 17.27 -1.08 -12.31
CA GLY A 158 18.47 -0.28 -12.55
C GLY A 158 19.73 -0.88 -11.90
N VAL A 159 19.62 -1.42 -10.69
CA VAL A 159 20.72 -2.10 -9.99
C VAL A 159 21.05 -3.47 -10.61
N ARG A 160 20.08 -4.13 -11.26
CA ARG A 160 20.28 -5.39 -11.97
C ARG A 160 20.96 -5.23 -13.33
N GLY A 161 21.16 -4.00 -13.82
CA GLY A 161 21.90 -3.76 -15.06
C GLY A 161 21.24 -4.35 -16.30
N GLU A 162 19.90 -4.46 -16.33
CA GLU A 162 19.19 -4.78 -17.57
C GLU A 162 19.23 -3.53 -18.47
N ALA A 163 20.24 -3.49 -19.35
CA ALA A 163 20.33 -2.50 -20.41
C ALA A 163 19.06 -2.58 -21.30
N PRO A 164 18.54 -1.44 -21.79
CA PRO A 164 17.43 -1.46 -22.73
C PRO A 164 17.87 -2.19 -24.00
N LEU A 165 17.08 -3.19 -24.42
CA LEU A 165 17.13 -3.68 -25.80
C LEU A 165 16.54 -2.62 -26.74
#